data_AF-A0A238W6L2-F1
#
_entry.id   AF-A0A238W6L2-F1
#
_cell.length_a   1.000
_cell.length_b   1.000
_cell.length_c   1.000
_cell.angle_alpha   90.00
_cell.angle_beta   90.00
_cell.angle_gamma   90.00
#
_symmetry.space_group_name_H-M   'P 1'
#
loop_
_entity.id
_entity.type
_entity.pdbx_description
1 polymer ?
#
loop_
_entity_poly.entity_id
_entity_poly.type
_entity_poly.pdbx_seq_one_letter_code
_entity_poly.pdbx_strand_id
1 'polypeptide(L)'
;MRITPILTTLLVATPALAEVNIYSQRQPELIAPITEAFSAETGIETNVVYLDQGLTERLSAEGSRSPADIIMTVDIARLSQAVEAGVTQPVESAVLHDNIPSEFRDPGNQWFGVTTRARIVYASKERVADGEVTTYEDLVDPKWKGRICTRSGTHPYNLALVSAVIKHDGYEAAKEWALGLKANLARKPQGNDRAQVKAIWAGECDISLGNTYYMGEMLEDPEQTEWANSVRIVFPTFRDGGTHMNVSGVAMTSAAPHREDALKFMEFLASPEAQAIYAEANHEFPVKPDAPRSELVASWGEFTPDPVNLTELAALRGDALRLMEEIDFDG
;
A
#
# COMPACT_ATOMS: atom_id res chain seq x y z
N MET A 1 41.69 -63.77 12.28
CA MET A 1 40.38 -63.11 12.44
C MET A 1 40.60 -61.69 12.93
N ARG A 2 40.40 -60.68 12.07
CA ARG A 2 40.38 -59.26 12.47
C ARG A 2 38.91 -58.82 12.47
N ILE A 3 38.39 -58.48 13.64
CA ILE A 3 37.07 -57.87 13.81
C ILE A 3 37.24 -56.38 13.55
N THR A 4 36.61 -55.87 12.49
CA THR A 4 36.49 -54.43 12.22
C THR A 4 35.16 -53.97 12.80
N PRO A 5 35.12 -53.02 13.75
CA PRO A 5 33.86 -52.52 14.28
C PRO A 5 33.23 -51.57 13.26
N ILE A 6 31.98 -51.85 12.88
CA ILE A 6 31.16 -50.94 12.08
C ILE A 6 30.59 -49.89 13.04
N LEU A 7 31.13 -48.67 12.98
CA LEU A 7 30.58 -47.53 13.69
C LEU A 7 29.33 -47.07 12.93
N THR A 8 28.16 -47.32 13.51
CA THR A 8 26.87 -46.90 12.93
C THR A 8 26.59 -45.49 13.42
N THR A 9 26.83 -44.49 12.56
CA THR A 9 26.53 -43.09 12.86
C THR A 9 25.02 -42.90 12.75
N LEU A 10 24.33 -42.78 13.89
CA LEU A 10 22.94 -42.34 13.93
C LEU A 10 22.89 -40.86 13.53
N LEU A 11 22.36 -40.58 12.34
CA LEU A 11 22.02 -39.22 11.92
C LEU A 11 20.74 -38.83 12.69
N VAL A 12 20.88 -38.11 13.80
CA VAL A 12 19.74 -37.49 14.46
C VAL A 12 19.34 -36.30 13.59
N ALA A 13 18.28 -36.45 12.80
CA ALA A 13 17.66 -35.32 12.13
C ALA A 13 17.11 -34.38 13.22
N THR A 14 17.77 -33.24 13.41
CA THR A 14 17.16 -32.13 14.15
C THR A 14 15.86 -31.77 13.42
N PRO A 15 14.72 -31.66 14.11
CA PRO A 15 13.50 -31.18 13.47
C PRO A 15 13.82 -29.83 12.82
N ALA A 16 13.46 -29.66 11.55
CA ALA A 16 13.40 -28.34 10.96
C ALA A 16 12.46 -27.54 11.86
N LEU A 17 12.97 -26.49 12.52
CA LEU A 17 12.14 -25.57 13.28
C LEU A 17 11.20 -24.91 12.26
N ALA A 18 9.89 -25.05 12.46
CA ALA A 18 8.91 -24.39 11.61
C ALA A 18 9.03 -22.89 11.86
N GLU A 19 9.48 -22.16 10.84
CA GLU A 19 9.70 -20.73 10.91
C GLU A 19 9.42 -20.05 9.57
N VAL A 20 9.11 -18.75 9.62
CA VAL A 20 9.00 -17.89 8.45
C VAL A 20 9.88 -16.67 8.63
N ASN A 21 10.81 -16.48 7.70
CA ASN A 21 11.71 -15.33 7.66
C ASN A 21 11.10 -14.23 6.79
N ILE A 22 10.76 -13.10 7.41
CA ILE A 22 10.01 -12.01 6.79
C ILE A 22 10.92 -10.78 6.65
N TYR A 23 11.10 -10.30 5.42
CA TYR A 23 11.72 -8.99 5.17
C TYR A 23 10.61 -7.96 4.98
N SER A 24 10.49 -7.02 5.93
CA SER A 24 9.37 -6.09 5.98
C SER A 24 9.83 -4.64 5.84
N GLN A 25 9.11 -3.89 5.01
CA GLN A 25 9.20 -2.42 4.97
C GLN A 25 8.04 -1.75 5.70
N ARG A 26 7.22 -2.53 6.40
CA ARG A 26 6.20 -2.01 7.31
C ARG A 26 6.85 -1.67 8.65
N GLN A 27 6.26 -0.74 9.39
CA GLN A 27 6.71 -0.40 10.74
C GLN A 27 6.46 -1.59 11.69
N PRO A 28 7.34 -1.85 12.66
CA PRO A 28 7.21 -2.98 13.59
C PRO A 28 5.86 -3.07 14.30
N GLU A 29 5.35 -1.95 14.76
CA GLU A 29 4.06 -1.80 15.45
C GLU A 29 2.86 -2.26 14.60
N LEU A 30 2.96 -2.20 13.27
CA LEU A 30 1.91 -2.61 12.33
C LEU A 30 1.97 -4.10 11.97
N ILE A 31 3.10 -4.76 12.27
CA ILE A 31 3.36 -6.17 11.92
C ILE A 31 3.22 -7.06 13.16
N ALA A 32 3.72 -6.61 14.31
CA ALA A 32 3.81 -7.44 15.52
C ALA A 32 2.49 -8.14 15.89
N PRO A 33 1.32 -7.45 15.92
CA PRO A 33 0.06 -8.11 16.24
C PRO A 33 -0.32 -9.23 15.26
N ILE A 34 0.00 -9.06 13.98
CA ILE A 34 -0.28 -10.05 12.92
C ILE A 34 0.62 -11.27 13.08
N THR A 35 1.92 -11.05 13.29
CA THR A 35 2.88 -12.15 13.46
C THR A 35 2.64 -12.91 14.77
N GLU A 36 2.26 -12.22 15.84
CA GLU A 36 1.91 -12.85 17.12
C GLU A 36 0.65 -13.73 17.00
N ALA A 37 -0.40 -13.22 16.33
CA ALA A 37 -1.62 -13.98 16.08
C ALA A 37 -1.35 -15.22 15.20
N PHE A 38 -0.56 -15.07 14.14
CA PHE A 38 -0.15 -16.20 13.29
C PHE A 38 0.60 -17.28 14.07
N SER A 39 1.58 -16.89 14.86
CA SER A 39 2.37 -17.83 15.67
C SER A 39 1.50 -18.51 16.72
N ALA A 40 0.54 -17.79 17.32
CA ALA A 40 -0.40 -18.36 18.28
C ALA A 40 -1.36 -19.39 17.65
N GLU A 41 -1.82 -19.15 16.42
CA GLU A 41 -2.72 -20.07 15.70
C GLU A 41 -2.00 -21.32 15.19
N THR A 42 -0.79 -21.13 14.64
CA THR A 42 -0.12 -22.17 13.85
C THR A 42 1.02 -22.87 14.57
N GLY A 43 1.58 -22.26 15.62
CA GLY A 43 2.81 -22.70 16.27
C GLY A 43 4.07 -22.52 15.42
N ILE A 44 4.00 -21.77 14.32
CA ILE A 44 5.13 -21.45 13.43
C ILE A 44 5.73 -20.13 13.89
N GLU A 45 7.03 -20.11 14.15
CA GLU A 45 7.73 -18.89 14.60
C GLU A 45 7.95 -17.91 13.43
N THR A 46 7.95 -16.61 13.72
CA THR A 46 8.20 -15.58 12.70
C THR A 46 9.45 -14.78 13.04
N ASN A 47 10.39 -14.71 12.10
CA ASN A 47 11.60 -13.90 12.22
C ASN A 47 11.50 -12.69 11.29
N VAL A 48 11.32 -11.48 11.85
CA VAL A 48 11.14 -10.27 11.04
C VAL A 48 12.42 -9.44 10.99
N VAL A 49 12.83 -9.09 9.76
CA VAL A 49 13.90 -8.12 9.48
C VAL A 49 13.30 -6.88 8.85
N TYR A 50 13.44 -5.74 9.51
CA TYR A 50 12.89 -4.47 9.06
C TYR A 50 13.87 -3.71 8.17
N LEU A 51 13.37 -3.16 7.07
CA LEU A 51 14.14 -2.46 6.04
C LEU A 51 13.41 -1.20 5.57
N ASP A 52 14.00 -0.03 5.76
CA ASP A 52 13.42 1.22 5.22
C ASP A 52 13.54 1.30 3.69
N GLN A 53 14.65 0.78 3.15
CA GLN A 53 15.03 0.84 1.74
C GLN A 53 15.88 -0.38 1.36
N GLY A 54 16.13 -0.58 0.07
CA GLY A 54 17.10 -1.58 -0.39
C GLY A 54 16.64 -3.04 -0.35
N LEU A 55 15.33 -3.30 -0.21
CA LEU A 55 14.79 -4.66 -0.06
C LEU A 55 15.11 -5.52 -1.29
N THR A 56 14.82 -5.03 -2.50
CA THR A 56 15.04 -5.76 -3.75
C THR A 56 16.54 -5.97 -4.02
N GLU A 57 17.35 -4.97 -3.74
CA GLU A 57 18.81 -5.01 -3.88
C GLU A 57 19.41 -6.04 -2.93
N ARG A 58 18.92 -6.09 -1.68
CA ARG A 58 19.36 -7.08 -0.70
C ARG A 58 19.04 -8.50 -1.16
N LEU A 59 17.81 -8.78 -1.58
CA LEU A 59 17.43 -10.10 -2.09
C LEU A 59 18.26 -10.49 -3.31
N SER A 60 18.49 -9.55 -4.23
CA SER A 60 19.34 -9.77 -5.40
C SER A 60 20.78 -10.12 -5.01
N ALA A 61 21.33 -9.43 -4.00
CA ALA A 61 22.69 -9.67 -3.51
C ALA A 61 22.83 -11.00 -2.75
N GLU A 62 21.80 -11.39 -2.00
CA GLU A 62 21.76 -12.67 -1.27
C GLU A 62 21.55 -13.86 -2.23
N GLY A 63 20.79 -13.65 -3.30
CA GLY A 63 20.51 -14.65 -4.34
C GLY A 63 19.86 -15.91 -3.77
N SER A 64 20.27 -17.08 -4.27
CA SER A 64 19.74 -18.39 -3.82
C SER A 64 20.09 -18.76 -2.37
N ARG A 65 20.86 -17.93 -1.67
CA ARG A 65 21.21 -18.11 -0.26
C ARG A 65 20.45 -17.16 0.66
N SER A 66 19.53 -16.37 0.14
CA SER A 66 18.68 -15.52 0.97
C SER A 66 17.92 -16.38 1.97
N PRO A 67 17.91 -16.02 3.26
CA PRO A 67 17.08 -16.71 4.24
C PRO A 67 15.62 -16.27 4.16
N ALA A 68 15.30 -15.19 3.43
CA ALA A 68 13.97 -14.60 3.41
C ALA A 68 12.99 -15.52 2.70
N ASP A 69 11.88 -15.82 3.37
CA ASP A 69 10.74 -16.56 2.84
C ASP A 69 9.74 -15.62 2.18
N ILE A 70 9.48 -14.50 2.84
CA ILE A 70 8.43 -13.54 2.51
C ILE A 70 9.00 -12.14 2.49
N ILE A 71 8.50 -11.32 1.56
CA ILE A 71 8.65 -9.87 1.62
C ILE A 71 7.30 -9.21 1.89
N MET A 72 7.29 -8.16 2.70
CA MET A 72 6.13 -7.32 2.94
C MET A 72 6.47 -5.87 2.61
N THR A 73 5.69 -5.25 1.74
CA THR A 73 5.93 -3.88 1.28
C THR A 73 4.71 -3.00 1.46
N VAL A 74 4.90 -1.68 1.37
CA VAL A 74 3.84 -0.67 1.53
C VAL A 74 3.49 0.06 0.23
N ASP A 75 3.88 -0.45 -0.95
CA ASP A 75 3.54 0.16 -2.25
C ASP A 75 3.62 -0.91 -3.34
N ILE A 76 2.62 -0.96 -4.22
CA ILE A 76 2.64 -1.85 -5.39
C ILE A 76 3.90 -1.72 -6.24
N ALA A 77 4.46 -0.52 -6.35
CA ALA A 77 5.67 -0.29 -7.12
C ALA A 77 6.86 -1.11 -6.59
N ARG A 78 6.92 -1.34 -5.28
CA ARG A 78 8.00 -2.12 -4.67
C ARG A 78 7.81 -3.62 -4.89
N LEU A 79 6.57 -4.12 -4.86
CA LEU A 79 6.25 -5.49 -5.25
C LEU A 79 6.61 -5.71 -6.72
N SER A 80 6.23 -4.78 -7.59
CA SER A 80 6.51 -4.86 -9.02
C SER A 80 8.01 -4.84 -9.31
N GLN A 81 8.79 -4.00 -8.62
CA GLN A 81 10.26 -4.02 -8.71
C GLN A 81 10.87 -5.36 -8.27
N ALA A 82 10.34 -5.98 -7.21
CA ALA A 82 10.81 -7.29 -6.76
C ALA A 82 10.48 -8.39 -7.79
N VAL A 83 9.30 -8.32 -8.42
CA VAL A 83 8.91 -9.20 -9.51
C VAL A 83 9.80 -9.02 -10.74
N GLU A 84 10.00 -7.79 -11.18
CA GLU A 84 10.85 -7.44 -12.34
C GLU A 84 12.31 -7.85 -12.13
N ALA A 85 12.81 -7.75 -10.90
CA ALA A 85 14.15 -8.22 -10.53
C ALA A 85 14.27 -9.75 -10.47
N GLY A 86 13.15 -10.48 -10.61
CA GLY A 86 13.13 -11.95 -10.56
C GLY A 86 13.43 -12.52 -9.17
N VAL A 87 13.23 -11.73 -8.11
CA VAL A 87 13.50 -12.16 -6.72
C VAL A 87 12.28 -12.74 -6.02
N THR A 88 11.13 -12.80 -6.68
CA THR A 88 9.88 -13.43 -6.19
C THR A 88 9.53 -14.68 -6.99
N GLN A 89 8.52 -15.42 -6.54
CA GLN A 89 7.98 -16.59 -7.25
C GLN A 89 6.45 -16.66 -7.17
N PRO A 90 5.80 -17.29 -8.16
CA PRO A 90 4.35 -17.45 -8.16
C PRO A 90 3.87 -18.40 -7.05
N VAL A 91 2.69 -18.07 -6.50
CA VAL A 91 2.01 -18.83 -5.46
C VAL A 91 0.58 -19.16 -5.89
N GLU A 92 0.28 -20.43 -6.06
CA GLU A 92 -1.07 -20.91 -6.35
C GLU A 92 -1.79 -21.23 -5.02
N SER A 93 -2.84 -20.47 -4.70
CA SER A 93 -3.69 -20.73 -3.54
C SER A 93 -5.12 -20.27 -3.79
N ALA A 94 -6.07 -21.20 -3.64
CA ALA A 94 -7.49 -20.89 -3.69
C ALA A 94 -7.89 -19.92 -2.55
N VAL A 95 -7.29 -20.09 -1.36
CA VAL A 95 -7.55 -19.22 -0.20
C VAL A 95 -7.18 -17.77 -0.51
N LEU A 96 -6.04 -17.54 -1.17
CA LEU A 96 -5.64 -16.19 -1.58
C LEU A 96 -6.56 -15.63 -2.66
N HIS A 97 -6.94 -16.44 -3.67
CA HIS A 97 -7.81 -15.98 -4.76
C HIS A 97 -9.24 -15.67 -4.31
N ASP A 98 -9.77 -16.44 -3.37
CA ASP A 98 -11.13 -16.26 -2.83
C ASP A 98 -11.22 -15.07 -1.87
N ASN A 99 -10.13 -14.74 -1.17
CA ASN A 99 -10.11 -13.67 -0.18
C ASN A 99 -9.53 -12.35 -0.70
N ILE A 100 -8.82 -12.34 -1.84
CA ILE A 100 -8.16 -11.15 -2.38
C ILE A 100 -8.69 -10.86 -3.79
N PRO A 101 -9.41 -9.74 -3.98
CA PRO A 101 -9.91 -9.30 -5.28
C PRO A 101 -8.82 -9.24 -6.35
N SER A 102 -9.19 -9.52 -7.60
CA SER A 102 -8.26 -9.62 -8.74
C SER A 102 -7.46 -8.34 -9.00
N GLU A 103 -8.03 -7.18 -8.71
CA GLU A 103 -7.41 -5.86 -8.83
C GLU A 103 -6.27 -5.65 -7.82
N PHE A 104 -6.29 -6.38 -6.69
CA PHE A 104 -5.31 -6.31 -5.61
C PHE A 104 -4.36 -7.50 -5.56
N ARG A 105 -4.19 -8.23 -6.65
CA ARG A 105 -3.18 -9.30 -6.76
C ARG A 105 -2.57 -9.34 -8.15
N ASP A 106 -1.40 -9.95 -8.22
CA ASP A 106 -0.69 -10.15 -9.48
C ASP A 106 -1.43 -11.14 -10.38
N PRO A 107 -1.66 -10.84 -11.68
CA PRO A 107 -2.15 -11.83 -12.64
C PRO A 107 -1.21 -13.04 -12.79
N GLY A 108 0.08 -12.86 -12.52
CA GLY A 108 1.10 -13.92 -12.48
C GLY A 108 1.27 -14.59 -11.12
N ASN A 109 0.41 -14.28 -10.14
CA ASN A 109 0.43 -14.84 -8.78
C ASN A 109 1.73 -14.60 -7.99
N GLN A 110 2.55 -13.60 -8.35
CA GLN A 110 3.81 -13.34 -7.63
C GLN A 110 3.66 -12.47 -6.39
N TRP A 111 2.60 -11.67 -6.31
CA TRP A 111 2.31 -10.84 -5.13
C TRP A 111 0.79 -10.75 -4.88
N PHE A 112 0.45 -10.47 -3.63
CA PHE A 112 -0.93 -10.35 -3.16
C PHE A 112 -1.06 -9.16 -2.21
N GLY A 113 -2.05 -8.30 -2.42
CA GLY A 113 -2.39 -7.20 -1.52
C GLY A 113 -3.04 -7.75 -0.25
N VAL A 114 -2.63 -7.23 0.91
CA VAL A 114 -3.15 -7.65 2.23
C VAL A 114 -3.90 -6.54 2.95
N THR A 115 -3.63 -5.29 2.61
CA THR A 115 -4.42 -4.13 3.01
C THR A 115 -4.49 -3.15 1.86
N THR A 116 -5.55 -2.35 1.82
CA THR A 116 -5.70 -1.27 0.85
C THR A 116 -5.80 0.09 1.55
N ARG A 117 -5.42 1.12 0.81
CA ARG A 117 -5.54 2.51 1.21
C ARG A 117 -6.02 3.32 0.02
N ALA A 118 -6.98 4.21 0.27
CA ALA A 118 -7.48 5.11 -0.75
C ALA A 118 -6.66 6.41 -0.71
N ARG A 119 -6.31 6.93 -1.90
CA ARG A 119 -5.80 8.31 -2.01
C ARG A 119 -6.98 9.23 -2.32
N ILE A 120 -7.39 9.98 -1.32
CA ILE A 120 -8.64 10.71 -1.27
C ILE A 120 -8.42 12.21 -1.34
N VAL A 121 -9.52 12.96 -1.30
CA VAL A 121 -9.49 14.41 -1.10
C VAL A 121 -9.93 14.72 0.32
N TYR A 122 -9.07 15.39 1.08
CA TYR A 122 -9.47 16.09 2.29
C TYR A 122 -10.09 17.42 1.89
N ALA A 123 -11.33 17.69 2.31
CA ALA A 123 -12.04 18.93 1.99
C ALA A 123 -12.43 19.69 3.27
N SER A 124 -12.19 21.00 3.28
CA SER A 124 -12.64 21.89 4.35
C SER A 124 -14.15 21.74 4.59
N LYS A 125 -14.55 21.45 5.83
CA LYS A 125 -15.97 21.38 6.21
C LYS A 125 -16.68 22.73 6.10
N GLU A 126 -15.94 23.83 6.21
CA GLU A 126 -16.50 25.19 6.19
C GLU A 126 -16.58 25.75 4.77
N ARG A 127 -15.58 25.48 3.92
CA ARG A 127 -15.36 26.22 2.66
C ARG A 127 -15.64 25.42 1.39
N VAL A 128 -15.97 24.13 1.53
CA VAL A 128 -16.29 23.26 0.41
C VAL A 128 -17.62 22.58 0.70
N ALA A 129 -18.63 22.77 -0.13
CA ALA A 129 -19.92 22.10 0.04
C ALA A 129 -19.87 20.62 -0.41
N ASP A 130 -20.78 19.80 0.12
CA ASP A 130 -20.90 18.40 -0.29
C ASP A 130 -21.21 18.28 -1.78
N GLY A 131 -20.56 17.31 -2.45
CA GLY A 131 -20.70 17.10 -3.88
C GLY A 131 -19.91 18.07 -4.77
N GLU A 132 -19.14 19.02 -4.21
CA GLU A 132 -18.29 19.89 -5.04
C GLU A 132 -17.06 19.18 -5.63
N VAL A 133 -16.58 18.13 -4.95
CA VAL A 133 -15.50 17.25 -5.42
C VAL A 133 -16.13 15.89 -5.70
N THR A 134 -16.15 15.51 -6.98
CA THR A 134 -16.76 14.25 -7.43
C THR A 134 -15.74 13.35 -8.10
N THR A 135 -14.93 13.88 -9.01
CA THR A 135 -13.91 13.09 -9.72
C THR A 135 -12.50 13.64 -9.53
N TYR A 136 -11.49 12.81 -9.79
CA TYR A 136 -10.10 13.29 -9.82
C TYR A 136 -9.91 14.33 -10.94
N GLU A 137 -10.60 14.13 -12.06
CA GLU A 137 -10.60 15.00 -13.22
C GLU A 137 -11.19 16.38 -12.91
N ASP A 138 -12.08 16.50 -11.93
CA ASP A 138 -12.66 17.80 -11.53
C ASP A 138 -11.69 18.65 -10.69
N LEU A 139 -10.57 18.11 -10.25
CA LEU A 139 -9.55 18.87 -9.49
C LEU A 139 -8.88 19.96 -10.34
N VAL A 140 -9.01 19.90 -11.66
CA VAL A 140 -8.47 20.91 -12.58
C VAL A 140 -9.48 22.01 -12.92
N ASP A 141 -10.71 21.93 -12.40
CA ASP A 141 -11.72 22.96 -12.59
C ASP A 141 -11.20 24.33 -12.07
N PRO A 142 -11.35 25.42 -12.85
CA PRO A 142 -10.92 26.76 -12.43
C PRO A 142 -11.50 27.24 -11.09
N LYS A 143 -12.61 26.68 -10.61
CA LYS A 143 -13.16 26.96 -9.27
C LYS A 143 -12.20 26.60 -8.13
N TRP A 144 -11.21 25.74 -8.39
CA TRP A 144 -10.18 25.34 -7.45
C TRP A 144 -8.90 26.18 -7.53
N LYS A 145 -8.86 27.20 -8.38
CA LYS A 145 -7.67 28.01 -8.58
C LYS A 145 -7.18 28.64 -7.27
N GLY A 146 -5.97 28.28 -6.84
CA GLY A 146 -5.37 28.75 -5.59
C GLY A 146 -6.00 28.13 -4.33
N ARG A 147 -6.70 27.00 -4.46
CA ARG A 147 -7.46 26.36 -3.36
C ARG A 147 -7.00 24.92 -3.09
N ILE A 148 -6.00 24.41 -3.81
CA ILE A 148 -5.49 23.04 -3.65
C ILE A 148 -4.12 23.06 -2.96
N CYS A 149 -3.95 22.22 -1.94
CA CYS A 149 -2.64 21.86 -1.41
C CYS A 149 -2.28 20.42 -1.76
N THR A 150 -0.99 20.17 -2.01
CA THR A 150 -0.45 18.82 -2.14
C THR A 150 1.00 18.82 -1.69
N ARG A 151 1.50 17.64 -1.34
CA ARG A 151 2.94 17.37 -1.31
C ARG A 151 3.51 17.22 -2.72
N SER A 152 4.82 17.08 -2.80
CA SER A 152 5.58 16.83 -4.04
C SER A 152 4.87 15.86 -4.99
N GLY A 153 4.81 16.25 -6.25
CA GLY A 153 4.24 15.45 -7.34
C GLY A 153 5.03 14.17 -7.63
N THR A 154 6.34 14.18 -7.35
CA THR A 154 7.22 13.01 -7.52
C THR A 154 7.17 12.05 -6.33
N HIS A 155 6.40 12.38 -5.29
CA HIS A 155 6.20 11.47 -4.16
C HIS A 155 5.51 10.18 -4.64
N PRO A 156 5.95 8.98 -4.20
CA PRO A 156 5.36 7.67 -4.51
C PRO A 156 3.84 7.61 -4.61
N TYR A 157 3.12 8.22 -3.65
CA TYR A 157 1.66 8.22 -3.64
C TYR A 157 1.03 9.07 -4.76
N ASN A 158 1.64 10.21 -5.09
CA ASN A 158 1.17 11.04 -6.20
C ASN A 158 1.52 10.40 -7.54
N LEU A 159 2.69 9.78 -7.66
CA LEU A 159 3.04 9.00 -8.86
C LEU A 159 2.07 7.84 -9.10
N ALA A 160 1.63 7.14 -8.06
CA ALA A 160 0.63 6.09 -8.19
C ALA A 160 -0.72 6.63 -8.70
N LEU A 161 -1.19 7.77 -8.16
CA LEU A 161 -2.41 8.43 -8.65
C LEU A 161 -2.27 8.90 -10.10
N VAL A 162 -1.15 9.54 -10.44
CA VAL A 162 -0.88 9.99 -11.83
C VAL A 162 -0.79 8.80 -12.78
N SER A 163 -0.24 7.66 -12.34
CA SER A 163 -0.24 6.42 -13.14
C SER A 163 -1.66 5.94 -13.42
N ALA A 164 -2.58 6.07 -12.46
CA ALA A 164 -4.00 5.79 -12.67
C ALA A 164 -4.66 6.78 -13.64
N VAL A 165 -4.36 8.09 -13.53
CA VAL A 165 -4.83 9.08 -14.51
C VAL A 165 -4.33 8.73 -15.92
N ILE A 166 -3.05 8.35 -16.08
CA ILE A 166 -2.49 7.89 -17.37
C ILE A 166 -3.22 6.64 -17.88
N LYS A 167 -3.56 5.71 -16.98
CA LYS A 167 -4.24 4.47 -17.35
C LYS A 167 -5.66 4.73 -17.87
N HIS A 168 -6.40 5.63 -17.24
CA HIS A 168 -7.77 5.99 -17.64
C HIS A 168 -7.80 6.88 -18.88
N ASP A 169 -6.98 7.94 -18.90
CA ASP A 169 -7.13 9.03 -19.89
C ASP A 169 -6.01 9.07 -20.95
N GLY A 170 -4.93 8.32 -20.73
CA GLY A 170 -3.72 8.37 -21.56
C GLY A 170 -2.75 9.49 -21.16
N TYR A 171 -1.50 9.39 -21.65
CA TYR A 171 -0.39 10.24 -21.22
C TYR A 171 -0.62 11.74 -21.43
N GLU A 172 -1.08 12.15 -22.63
CA GLU A 172 -1.27 13.56 -22.95
C GLU A 172 -2.40 14.20 -22.12
N ALA A 173 -3.53 13.49 -21.95
CA ALA A 173 -4.63 13.98 -21.12
C ALA A 173 -4.23 14.04 -19.64
N ALA A 174 -3.48 13.05 -19.14
CA ALA A 174 -2.91 13.10 -17.79
C ALA A 174 -1.95 14.27 -17.60
N LYS A 175 -1.21 14.66 -18.64
CA LYS A 175 -0.30 15.81 -18.61
C LYS A 175 -1.07 17.12 -18.55
N GLU A 176 -2.12 17.26 -19.34
CA GLU A 176 -3.05 18.40 -19.26
C GLU A 176 -3.70 18.48 -17.88
N TRP A 177 -4.13 17.34 -17.34
CA TRP A 177 -4.68 17.24 -15.99
C TRP A 177 -3.67 17.71 -14.94
N ALA A 178 -2.43 17.21 -14.97
CA ALA A 178 -1.41 17.58 -14.00
C ALA A 178 -1.01 19.06 -14.10
N LEU A 179 -0.99 19.63 -15.31
CA LEU A 179 -0.81 21.08 -15.52
C LEU A 179 -1.96 21.90 -14.93
N GLY A 180 -3.20 21.45 -15.12
CA GLY A 180 -4.38 22.07 -14.53
C GLY A 180 -4.35 22.01 -13.00
N LEU A 181 -3.99 20.85 -12.44
CA LEU A 181 -3.80 20.67 -11.00
C LEU A 181 -2.72 21.62 -10.47
N LYS A 182 -1.57 21.70 -11.16
CA LYS A 182 -0.47 22.64 -10.85
C LYS A 182 -0.96 24.09 -10.84
N ALA A 183 -1.75 24.48 -11.84
CA ALA A 183 -2.31 25.83 -11.95
C ALA A 183 -3.33 26.17 -10.83
N ASN A 184 -3.90 25.14 -10.20
CA ASN A 184 -4.84 25.28 -9.09
C ASN A 184 -4.20 25.25 -7.70
N LEU A 185 -2.89 24.99 -7.61
CA LEU A 185 -2.21 24.96 -6.32
C LEU A 185 -2.20 26.33 -5.64
N ALA A 186 -2.50 26.35 -4.34
CA ALA A 186 -2.42 27.54 -3.48
C ALA A 186 -0.97 27.94 -3.17
N ARG A 187 -0.05 26.97 -3.22
CA ARG A 187 1.37 27.11 -2.88
C ARG A 187 2.19 26.02 -3.57
N LYS A 188 3.51 26.22 -3.64
CA LYS A 188 4.42 25.16 -4.12
C LYS A 188 4.25 23.87 -3.29
N PRO A 189 4.30 22.68 -3.90
CA PRO A 189 4.26 21.43 -3.17
C PRO A 189 5.30 21.34 -2.06
N GLN A 190 4.88 20.99 -0.84
CA GLN A 190 5.77 20.89 0.32
C GLN A 190 5.18 20.01 1.42
N GLY A 191 6.01 19.49 2.33
CA GLY A 191 5.55 18.70 3.47
C GLY A 191 4.99 17.31 3.13
N ASN A 192 4.30 16.70 4.09
CA ASN A 192 3.65 15.39 3.97
C ASN A 192 2.11 15.55 3.89
N ASP A 193 1.35 14.46 3.76
CA ASP A 193 -0.12 14.50 3.63
C ASP A 193 -0.79 15.23 4.82
N ARG A 194 -0.37 14.97 6.07
CA ARG A 194 -0.89 15.63 7.28
C ARG A 194 -0.63 17.15 7.29
N ALA A 195 0.52 17.59 6.77
CA ALA A 195 0.83 19.01 6.60
C ALA A 195 -0.10 19.71 5.58
N GLN A 196 -0.76 18.97 4.68
CA GLN A 196 -1.74 19.55 3.77
C GLN A 196 -3.09 19.74 4.48
N VAL A 197 -3.47 18.81 5.35
CA VAL A 197 -4.65 18.97 6.21
C VAL A 197 -4.47 20.13 7.19
N LYS A 198 -3.28 20.27 7.79
CA LYS A 198 -2.91 21.47 8.56
C LYS A 198 -3.09 22.76 7.77
N ALA A 199 -2.71 22.78 6.50
CA ALA A 199 -2.85 23.95 5.64
C ALA A 199 -4.33 24.28 5.33
N ILE A 200 -5.18 23.26 5.20
CA ILE A 200 -6.63 23.47 5.11
C ILE A 200 -7.16 24.05 6.42
N TRP A 201 -6.77 23.49 7.57
CA TRP A 201 -7.16 24.02 8.88
C TRP A 201 -6.74 25.49 9.05
N ALA A 202 -5.52 25.85 8.61
CA ALA A 202 -4.99 27.22 8.66
C ALA A 202 -5.60 28.17 7.61
N GLY A 203 -6.46 27.69 6.71
CA GLY A 203 -7.11 28.50 5.67
C GLY A 203 -6.21 28.83 4.47
N GLU A 204 -5.08 28.13 4.30
CA GLU A 204 -4.18 28.34 3.15
C GLU A 204 -4.72 27.72 1.85
N CYS A 205 -5.58 26.71 1.97
CA CYS A 205 -6.25 26.02 0.87
C CYS A 205 -7.56 25.38 1.37
N ASP A 206 -8.35 24.85 0.46
CA ASP A 206 -9.67 24.31 0.76
C ASP A 206 -9.75 22.80 0.58
N ILE A 207 -8.93 22.24 -0.32
CA ILE A 207 -8.81 20.81 -0.54
C ILE A 207 -7.36 20.34 -0.63
N SER A 208 -7.11 19.08 -0.32
CA SER A 208 -5.81 18.45 -0.53
C SER A 208 -5.91 16.96 -0.84
N LEU A 209 -4.91 16.44 -1.57
CA LEU A 209 -4.75 15.01 -1.81
C LEU A 209 -4.02 14.35 -0.63
N GLY A 210 -4.54 13.25 -0.13
CA GLY A 210 -3.87 12.47 0.92
C GLY A 210 -4.43 11.06 1.10
N ASN A 211 -3.70 10.22 1.82
CA ASN A 211 -4.18 8.87 2.15
C ASN A 211 -5.12 8.89 3.37
N THR A 212 -6.10 7.99 3.40
CA THR A 212 -7.13 7.89 4.45
C THR A 212 -6.59 7.64 5.85
N TYR A 213 -5.63 6.73 6.03
CA TYR A 213 -5.13 6.34 7.36
C TYR A 213 -4.52 7.51 8.16
N TYR A 214 -4.04 8.57 7.47
CA TYR A 214 -3.58 9.79 8.14
C TYR A 214 -4.68 10.51 8.91
N MET A 215 -5.95 10.34 8.54
CA MET A 215 -7.08 10.83 9.34
C MET A 215 -7.11 10.16 10.72
N GLY A 216 -6.94 8.83 10.77
CA GLY A 216 -6.83 8.08 12.02
C GLY A 216 -5.65 8.56 12.86
N GLU A 217 -4.45 8.61 12.27
CA GLU A 217 -3.25 9.11 12.97
C GLU A 217 -3.43 10.53 13.53
N MET A 218 -4.08 11.44 12.79
CA MET A 218 -4.31 12.82 13.26
C MET A 218 -5.36 12.90 14.37
N LEU A 219 -6.34 12.01 14.40
CA LEU A 219 -7.36 11.96 15.46
C LEU A 219 -6.80 11.38 16.77
N GLU A 220 -5.78 10.52 16.68
CA GLU A 220 -5.08 9.97 17.85
C GLU A 220 -4.03 10.93 18.43
N ASP A 221 -3.53 11.88 17.63
CA ASP A 221 -2.58 12.90 18.06
C ASP A 221 -3.32 14.18 18.55
N PRO A 222 -3.24 14.54 19.85
CA PRO A 222 -3.90 15.73 20.38
C PRO A 222 -3.47 17.04 19.71
N GLU A 223 -2.26 17.12 19.15
CA GLU A 223 -1.78 18.31 18.45
C GLU A 223 -2.36 18.44 17.03
N GLN A 224 -2.86 17.34 16.46
CA GLN A 224 -3.36 17.27 15.08
C GLN A 224 -4.88 17.06 14.99
N THR A 225 -5.52 16.77 16.13
CA THR A 225 -6.97 16.52 16.23
C THR A 225 -7.80 17.68 15.68
N GLU A 226 -7.38 18.93 15.90
CA GLU A 226 -8.08 20.10 15.33
C GLU A 226 -7.97 20.16 13.79
N TRP A 227 -6.86 19.69 13.23
CA TRP A 227 -6.67 19.66 11.78
C TRP A 227 -7.61 18.63 11.16
N ALA A 228 -7.62 17.41 11.71
CA ALA A 228 -8.54 16.34 11.31
C ALA A 228 -10.00 16.79 11.40
N ASN A 229 -10.40 17.42 12.50
CA ASN A 229 -11.77 17.86 12.71
C ASN A 229 -12.23 18.95 11.74
N SER A 230 -11.31 19.73 11.15
CA SER A 230 -11.61 20.79 10.19
C SER A 230 -11.95 20.31 8.78
N VAL A 231 -11.62 19.05 8.46
CA VAL A 231 -11.82 18.47 7.13
C VAL A 231 -12.75 17.26 7.19
N ARG A 232 -13.32 16.93 6.03
CA ARG A 232 -13.97 15.64 5.77
C ARG A 232 -13.21 14.88 4.69
N ILE A 233 -13.35 13.56 4.71
CA ILE A 233 -12.87 12.70 3.63
C ILE A 233 -13.90 12.72 2.50
N VAL A 234 -13.41 12.89 1.28
CA VAL A 234 -14.18 12.69 0.05
C VAL A 234 -13.46 11.63 -0.77
N PHE A 235 -14.19 10.61 -1.19
CA PHE A 235 -13.70 9.56 -2.09
C PHE A 235 -14.06 9.91 -3.54
N PRO A 236 -13.26 10.73 -4.25
CA PRO A 236 -13.50 10.94 -5.67
C PRO A 236 -13.30 9.65 -6.45
N THR A 237 -13.95 9.55 -7.59
CA THR A 237 -13.75 8.45 -8.55
C THR A 237 -13.09 8.96 -9.83
N PHE A 238 -12.53 8.07 -10.63
CA PHE A 238 -12.38 8.35 -12.06
C PHE A 238 -13.76 8.33 -12.73
N ARG A 239 -13.96 9.09 -13.81
CA ARG A 239 -15.27 9.16 -14.50
C ARG A 239 -15.76 7.79 -14.97
N ASP A 240 -14.85 6.98 -15.49
CA ASP A 240 -15.09 5.61 -15.96
C ASP A 240 -14.44 4.57 -15.02
N GLY A 241 -14.30 4.90 -13.73
CA GLY A 241 -13.65 4.04 -12.75
C GLY A 241 -14.13 4.29 -11.32
N GLY A 242 -13.29 3.90 -10.36
CA GLY A 242 -13.56 4.06 -8.92
C GLY A 242 -12.54 4.97 -8.25
N THR A 243 -12.49 4.93 -6.92
CA THR A 243 -11.50 5.63 -6.12
C THR A 243 -10.13 4.96 -6.26
N HIS A 244 -9.08 5.76 -6.48
CA HIS A 244 -7.72 5.25 -6.58
C HIS A 244 -7.29 4.58 -5.27
N MET A 245 -6.94 3.29 -5.40
CA MET A 245 -6.42 2.48 -4.31
C MET A 245 -4.93 2.18 -4.51
N ASN A 246 -4.25 1.92 -3.39
CA ASN A 246 -2.94 1.28 -3.38
C ASN A 246 -2.92 0.25 -2.24
N VAL A 247 -1.93 -0.63 -2.23
CA VAL A 247 -1.85 -1.76 -1.30
C VAL A 247 -0.61 -1.73 -0.43
N SER A 248 -0.70 -2.32 0.75
CA SER A 248 0.42 -3.09 1.27
C SER A 248 0.24 -4.52 0.81
N GLY A 249 1.32 -5.16 0.40
CA GLY A 249 1.23 -6.52 -0.10
C GLY A 249 2.40 -7.39 0.31
N VAL A 250 2.22 -8.66 0.03
CA VAL A 250 3.12 -9.76 0.36
C VAL A 250 3.53 -10.48 -0.92
N ALA A 251 4.77 -10.94 -0.97
CA ALA A 251 5.25 -11.82 -2.02
C ALA A 251 6.18 -12.88 -1.43
N MET A 252 6.14 -14.07 -2.00
CA MET A 252 7.08 -15.15 -1.67
C MET A 252 8.37 -14.94 -2.44
N THR A 253 9.51 -14.96 -1.75
CA THR A 253 10.80 -14.80 -2.42
C THR A 253 11.11 -16.04 -3.26
N SER A 254 11.87 -15.88 -4.34
CA SER A 254 12.33 -17.00 -5.19
C SER A 254 13.21 -18.01 -4.45
N ALA A 255 13.86 -17.59 -3.36
CA ALA A 255 14.80 -18.39 -2.58
C ALA A 255 14.18 -18.97 -1.30
N ALA A 256 12.88 -18.77 -1.05
CA ALA A 256 12.19 -19.12 0.19
C ALA A 256 12.52 -20.55 0.70
N PRO A 257 13.32 -20.69 1.78
CA PRO A 257 13.69 -22.00 2.32
C PRO A 257 12.52 -22.75 2.98
N HIS A 258 11.51 -22.04 3.47
CA HIS A 258 10.35 -22.56 4.21
C HIS A 258 9.04 -22.31 3.43
N ARG A 259 8.99 -22.70 2.16
CA ARG A 259 7.88 -22.41 1.22
C ARG A 259 6.49 -22.75 1.78
N GLU A 260 6.33 -23.88 2.45
CA GLU A 260 5.04 -24.32 2.98
C GLU A 260 4.55 -23.43 4.13
N ASP A 261 5.44 -23.05 5.04
CA ASP A 261 5.11 -22.19 6.17
C ASP A 261 4.91 -20.74 5.71
N ALA A 262 5.69 -20.29 4.73
CA ALA A 262 5.50 -19.02 4.03
C ALA A 262 4.13 -18.93 3.36
N LEU A 263 3.66 -20.01 2.71
CA LEU A 263 2.32 -20.06 2.14
C LEU A 263 1.24 -19.93 3.22
N LYS A 264 1.35 -20.67 4.34
CA LYS A 264 0.40 -20.55 5.45
C LYS A 264 0.36 -19.12 6.00
N PHE A 265 1.52 -18.47 6.11
CA PHE A 265 1.57 -17.06 6.52
C PHE A 265 0.82 -16.16 5.53
N MET A 266 1.06 -16.31 4.21
CA MET A 266 0.32 -15.54 3.19
C MET A 266 -1.19 -15.77 3.27
N GLU A 267 -1.64 -17.02 3.44
CA GLU A 267 -3.06 -17.38 3.59
C GLU A 267 -3.65 -16.79 4.88
N PHE A 268 -2.90 -16.80 5.98
CA PHE A 268 -3.28 -16.17 7.23
C PHE A 268 -3.47 -14.66 7.07
N LEU A 269 -2.59 -13.96 6.34
CA LEU A 269 -2.75 -12.51 6.09
C LEU A 269 -4.08 -12.16 5.40
N ALA A 270 -4.63 -13.09 4.60
CA ALA A 270 -5.91 -12.95 3.91
C ALA A 270 -7.12 -13.43 4.74
N SER A 271 -6.88 -14.03 5.91
CA SER A 271 -7.91 -14.59 6.77
C SER A 271 -8.78 -13.50 7.44
N PRO A 272 -10.01 -13.83 7.86
CA PRO A 272 -10.85 -12.88 8.62
C PRO A 272 -10.16 -12.33 9.88
N GLU A 273 -9.34 -13.13 10.55
CA GLU A 273 -8.64 -12.72 11.77
C GLU A 273 -7.58 -11.66 11.50
N ALA A 274 -6.67 -11.92 10.54
CA ALA A 274 -5.66 -10.93 10.15
C ALA A 274 -6.29 -9.66 9.58
N GLN A 275 -7.36 -9.80 8.79
CA GLN A 275 -8.08 -8.65 8.22
C GLN A 275 -8.77 -7.80 9.29
N ALA A 276 -9.28 -8.40 10.37
CA ALA A 276 -9.81 -7.67 11.52
C ALA A 276 -8.69 -6.92 12.28
N ILE A 277 -7.53 -7.55 12.48
CA ILE A 277 -6.37 -6.88 13.09
C ILE A 277 -5.94 -5.68 12.24
N TYR A 278 -5.89 -5.82 10.92
CA TYR A 278 -5.57 -4.70 10.02
C TYR A 278 -6.59 -3.55 10.08
N ALA A 279 -7.88 -3.87 10.19
CA ALA A 279 -8.95 -2.87 10.28
C ALA A 279 -8.88 -2.05 11.57
N GLU A 280 -8.63 -2.71 12.71
CA GLU A 280 -8.65 -2.09 14.03
C GLU A 280 -7.33 -1.40 14.38
N ALA A 281 -6.18 -2.02 14.11
CA ALA A 281 -4.89 -1.50 14.56
C ALA A 281 -4.27 -0.48 13.61
N ASN A 282 -4.55 -0.57 12.30
CA ASN A 282 -3.79 0.17 11.28
C ASN A 282 -4.61 1.23 10.54
N HIS A 283 -5.91 1.37 10.82
CA HIS A 283 -6.84 2.27 10.10
C HIS A 283 -6.82 2.10 8.57
N GLU A 284 -6.49 0.89 8.11
CA GLU A 284 -6.46 0.52 6.69
C GLU A 284 -7.74 -0.22 6.30
N PHE A 285 -8.02 -0.26 4.99
CA PHE A 285 -9.15 -1.03 4.48
C PHE A 285 -8.73 -2.48 4.27
N PRO A 286 -9.44 -3.45 4.88
CA PRO A 286 -9.30 -4.86 4.54
C PRO A 286 -9.43 -5.09 3.03
N VAL A 287 -8.63 -6.00 2.47
CA VAL A 287 -8.78 -6.47 1.09
C VAL A 287 -9.91 -7.47 0.96
N LYS A 288 -10.25 -8.18 2.05
CA LYS A 288 -11.33 -9.16 2.05
C LYS A 288 -12.68 -8.43 1.91
N PRO A 289 -13.50 -8.75 0.88
CA PRO A 289 -14.73 -8.00 0.60
C PRO A 289 -15.73 -7.90 1.77
N ASP A 290 -15.84 -8.96 2.57
CA ASP A 290 -16.80 -9.05 3.67
C ASP A 290 -16.21 -8.71 5.04
N ALA A 291 -14.94 -8.30 5.11
CA ALA A 291 -14.32 -7.97 6.39
C ALA A 291 -14.84 -6.61 6.89
N PRO A 292 -15.29 -6.52 8.16
CA PRO A 292 -15.75 -5.27 8.72
C PRO A 292 -14.60 -4.26 8.82
N ARG A 293 -14.92 -3.00 8.59
CA ARG A 293 -14.04 -1.86 8.90
C ARG A 293 -14.22 -1.48 10.37
N SER A 294 -13.20 -0.92 11.00
CA SER A 294 -13.34 -0.34 12.34
C SER A 294 -14.39 0.79 12.33
N GLU A 295 -14.99 1.09 13.48
CA GLU A 295 -16.03 2.13 13.60
C GLU A 295 -15.56 3.48 13.02
N LEU A 296 -14.30 3.83 13.27
CA LEU A 296 -13.69 5.05 12.73
C LEU A 296 -13.60 5.00 11.20
N VAL A 297 -13.05 3.93 10.63
CA VAL A 297 -12.87 3.80 9.18
C VAL A 297 -14.22 3.71 8.47
N ALA A 298 -15.21 3.05 9.07
CA ALA A 298 -16.58 2.99 8.56
C ALA A 298 -17.26 4.37 8.57
N SER A 299 -16.94 5.23 9.55
CA SER A 299 -17.51 6.59 9.65
C SER A 299 -17.13 7.52 8.49
N TRP A 300 -16.08 7.18 7.72
CA TRP A 300 -15.62 7.99 6.58
C TRP A 300 -16.52 7.87 5.35
N GLY A 301 -17.40 6.86 5.31
CA GLY A 301 -18.37 6.63 4.26
C GLY A 301 -18.01 5.47 3.32
N GLU A 302 -18.92 5.23 2.38
CA GLU A 302 -18.79 4.19 1.37
C GLU A 302 -18.06 4.71 0.13
N PHE A 303 -17.34 3.80 -0.54
CA PHE A 303 -16.70 4.09 -1.82
C PHE A 303 -16.59 2.81 -2.65
N THR A 304 -16.47 2.98 -3.96
CA THR A 304 -16.17 1.88 -4.89
C THR A 304 -14.70 1.98 -5.30
N PRO A 305 -13.86 0.97 -5.01
CA PRO A 305 -12.49 0.91 -5.49
C PRO A 305 -12.40 1.01 -7.02
N ASP A 306 -11.34 1.62 -7.53
CA ASP A 306 -11.03 1.58 -8.94
C ASP A 306 -10.69 0.14 -9.37
N PRO A 307 -11.38 -0.46 -10.36
CA PRO A 307 -11.19 -1.86 -10.74
C PRO A 307 -9.89 -2.12 -11.51
N VAL A 308 -9.10 -1.09 -11.79
CA VAL A 308 -7.82 -1.22 -12.49
C VAL A 308 -6.84 -2.05 -11.66
N ASN A 309 -6.26 -3.07 -12.27
CA ASN A 309 -5.25 -3.91 -11.61
C ASN A 309 -3.99 -3.09 -11.28
N LEU A 310 -3.50 -3.23 -10.05
CA LEU A 310 -2.37 -2.42 -9.57
C LEU A 310 -1.04 -2.72 -10.30
N THR A 311 -0.85 -3.92 -10.86
CA THR A 311 0.32 -4.23 -11.71
C THR A 311 0.34 -3.33 -12.96
N GLU A 312 -0.84 -3.04 -13.54
CA GLU A 312 -0.93 -2.14 -14.70
C GLU A 312 -0.56 -0.71 -14.32
N LEU A 313 -0.92 -0.26 -13.12
CA LEU A 313 -0.55 1.06 -12.61
C LEU A 313 0.96 1.15 -12.32
N ALA A 314 1.55 0.10 -11.76
CA ALA A 314 2.98 0.08 -11.47
C ALA A 314 3.83 0.20 -12.73
N ALA A 315 3.42 -0.44 -13.83
CA ALA A 315 4.09 -0.34 -15.13
C ALA A 315 4.12 1.09 -15.69
N LEU A 316 3.14 1.94 -15.34
CA LEU A 316 3.05 3.33 -15.79
C LEU A 316 3.80 4.32 -14.88
N ARG A 317 4.44 3.85 -13.81
CA ARG A 317 5.09 4.73 -12.83
C ARG A 317 6.26 5.53 -13.40
N GLY A 318 7.02 4.93 -14.33
CA GLY A 318 8.09 5.61 -15.04
C GLY A 318 7.57 6.76 -15.90
N ASP A 319 6.43 6.55 -16.57
CA ASP A 319 5.75 7.58 -17.36
C ASP A 319 5.19 8.69 -16.47
N ALA A 320 4.57 8.33 -15.33
CA ALA A 320 4.09 9.29 -14.34
C ALA A 320 5.22 10.18 -13.79
N LEU A 321 6.39 9.59 -13.46
CA LEU A 321 7.54 10.36 -13.01
C LEU A 321 8.03 11.33 -14.09
N ARG A 322 8.23 10.83 -15.31
CA ARG A 322 8.65 11.65 -16.46
C ARG A 322 7.67 12.81 -16.68
N LEU A 323 6.36 12.55 -16.62
CA LEU A 323 5.32 13.56 -16.77
C LEU A 323 5.45 14.67 -15.71
N MET A 324 5.56 14.30 -14.44
CA MET A 324 5.66 15.27 -13.34
C MET A 324 6.95 16.10 -13.40
N GLU A 325 8.05 15.51 -13.88
CA GLU A 325 9.32 16.20 -14.13
C GLU A 325 9.24 17.14 -15.35
N GLU A 326 8.66 16.70 -16.46
CA GLU A 326 8.51 17.52 -17.68
C GLU A 326 7.74 18.82 -17.45
N ILE A 327 6.72 18.78 -16.59
CA ILE A 327 5.91 19.96 -16.26
C ILE A 327 6.46 20.74 -15.07
N ASP A 328 7.58 20.29 -14.49
CA ASP A 328 8.20 20.86 -13.30
C ASP A 328 7.16 21.05 -12.17
N PHE A 329 6.40 19.99 -11.83
CA PHE A 329 5.20 20.14 -10.99
C PHE A 329 5.47 20.83 -9.64
N ASP A 330 6.65 20.58 -9.06
CA ASP A 330 7.05 21.13 -7.76
C ASP A 330 7.55 22.59 -7.85
N GLY A 331 7.89 23.05 -9.05
CA GLY A 331 8.05 24.45 -9.46
C GLY A 331 9.34 25.16 -9.07
#